data_AF-A0A8S3HBZ3-F1
#
_entry.id   AF-A0A8S3HBZ3-F1
#
_cell.length_a   1.000
_cell.length_b   1.000
_cell.length_c   1.000
_cell.angle_alpha   90.00
_cell.angle_beta   90.00
_cell.angle_gamma   90.00
#
_symmetry.space_group_name_H-M   'P 1'
#
loop_
_entity.id
_entity.type
_entity.pdbx_description
1 polymer ?
#
loop_
_entity_poly.entity_id
_entity_poly.type
_entity_poly.pdbx_seq_one_letter_code
_entity_poly.pdbx_strand_id
1 'polypeptide(L)'
;MLKLRNSDDEDVIDNEIDEKTIALKMKNGKGWIKNRKKKKIIRCRNFKLHQDPENYYREQLMLFLPWSNEEENLININHEETFELYKDLIQQKRSEYVHHEANQFEQALEDHTE
;
A
#
# COMPACT_ATOMS: atom_id res chain seq x y z
N MET A 1 19.37 11.53 -19.39
CA MET A 1 18.66 10.57 -18.52
C MET A 1 18.58 11.14 -17.11
N LEU A 2 17.39 11.56 -16.67
CA LEU A 2 17.17 12.03 -15.31
C LEU A 2 16.97 10.82 -14.39
N LYS A 3 17.91 10.60 -13.47
CA LYS A 3 17.68 9.74 -12.30
C LYS A 3 16.71 10.49 -11.38
N LEU A 4 15.45 10.07 -11.30
CA LEU A 4 14.63 10.41 -10.12
C LEU A 4 15.26 9.70 -8.92
N ARG A 5 16.15 10.41 -8.21
CA ARG A 5 16.47 10.07 -6.82
C ARG A 5 15.22 10.38 -6.00
N ASN A 6 14.62 9.35 -5.39
CA ASN A 6 13.72 9.59 -4.28
C ASN A 6 14.56 10.25 -3.16
N SER A 7 14.37 11.56 -2.97
CA SER A 7 15.08 12.40 -1.99
C SER A 7 14.73 12.09 -0.53
N ASP A 8 13.89 11.10 -0.27
CA ASP A 8 13.29 10.84 1.04
C ASP A 8 14.03 9.77 1.87
N ASP A 9 15.11 9.21 1.32
CA ASP A 9 16.03 8.27 2.00
C ASP A 9 17.42 8.90 2.16
N GLU A 10 17.54 10.23 2.28
CA GLU A 10 18.66 10.76 3.05
C GLU A 10 18.40 10.40 4.52
N ASP A 11 18.99 9.29 4.94
CA ASP A 11 19.27 9.04 6.34
C ASP A 11 20.08 10.25 6.84
N VAL A 12 19.40 11.20 7.47
CA VAL A 12 20.07 12.13 8.37
C VAL A 12 20.63 11.24 9.47
N ILE A 13 21.90 10.86 9.33
CA ILE A 13 22.70 10.29 10.42
C ILE A 13 22.92 11.44 11.40
N ASP A 14 21.86 11.76 12.14
CA ASP A 14 21.98 12.58 13.32
C ASP A 14 22.70 11.70 14.34
N ASN A 15 23.96 12.03 14.62
CA ASN A 15 24.85 11.27 15.51
C ASN A 15 24.45 11.39 16.99
N GLU A 16 23.19 11.70 17.28
CA GLU A 16 22.61 11.59 18.61
C GLU A 16 21.69 10.37 18.65
N ILE A 17 22.28 9.25 19.07
CA ILE A 17 21.54 8.06 19.48
C ILE A 17 20.76 8.45 20.74
N ASP A 18 19.57 9.01 20.56
CA ASP A 18 18.60 9.12 21.65
C ASP A 18 18.18 7.69 22.01
N GLU A 19 18.69 7.22 23.16
CA GLU A 19 18.66 5.84 23.66
C GLU A 19 17.25 5.22 23.82
N LYS A 20 16.19 5.97 23.49
CA LYS A 20 14.79 5.53 23.57
C LYS A 20 14.18 5.03 22.27
N THR A 21 14.90 5.01 21.15
CA THR A 21 14.38 4.39 19.93
C THR A 21 14.56 2.87 20.00
N ILE A 22 13.60 2.16 20.62
CA ILE A 22 13.65 0.70 20.78
C ILE A 22 13.77 0.05 19.39
N ALA A 23 14.99 -0.34 19.02
CA ALA A 23 15.27 -1.10 17.82
C ALA A 23 14.98 -2.58 18.13
N LEU A 24 13.95 -3.14 17.51
CA LEU A 24 13.59 -4.55 17.68
C LEU A 24 14.45 -5.42 16.76
N LYS A 25 15.12 -6.44 17.31
CA LYS A 25 15.88 -7.39 16.50
C LYS A 25 14.92 -8.29 15.71
N MET A 26 15.17 -8.46 14.41
CA MET A 26 14.37 -9.39 13.60
C MET A 26 14.59 -10.83 14.08
N LYS A 27 13.53 -11.64 14.08
CA LYS A 27 13.58 -13.05 14.53
C LYS A 27 14.58 -13.90 13.75
N ASN A 28 14.81 -13.58 12.48
CA ASN A 28 15.78 -14.26 11.61
C ASN A 28 17.22 -13.77 11.80
N GLY A 29 17.48 -12.84 12.72
CA GLY A 29 18.79 -12.28 13.00
C GLY A 29 19.38 -11.38 11.91
N LYS A 30 18.63 -11.11 10.82
CA LYS A 30 19.13 -10.39 9.64
C LYS A 30 19.16 -8.87 9.77
N GLY A 31 18.67 -8.31 10.88
CA GLY A 31 18.65 -6.87 11.06
C GLY A 31 17.84 -6.39 12.26
N TRP A 32 17.59 -5.08 12.27
CA TRP A 32 16.88 -4.36 13.31
C TRP A 32 15.74 -3.53 12.71
N ILE A 33 14.61 -3.48 13.39
CA ILE A 33 13.42 -2.72 13.02
C ILE A 33 13.33 -1.51 13.96
N LYS A 34 13.17 -0.32 13.40
CA LYS A 34 12.91 0.90 14.17
C LYS A 34 11.49 1.38 13.91
N ASN A 35 10.83 1.92 14.94
CA ASN A 35 9.53 2.55 14.77
C ASN A 35 9.65 3.81 13.89
N ARG A 36 8.69 3.99 12.99
CA ARG A 36 8.66 5.17 12.11
C ARG A 36 8.23 6.40 12.90
N LYS A 37 8.98 7.49 12.80
CA LYS A 37 8.61 8.79 13.39
C LYS A 37 7.57 9.55 12.55
N LYS A 38 7.59 9.36 11.22
CA LYS A 38 6.67 10.01 10.27
C LYS A 38 5.73 8.98 9.66
N LYS A 39 4.44 9.34 9.54
CA LYS A 39 3.47 8.56 8.76
C LYS A 39 3.86 8.66 7.27
N LYS A 40 3.97 7.53 6.55
CA LYS A 40 4.06 7.53 5.08
C LYS A 40 2.78 6.92 4.53
N ILE A 41 2.23 7.54 3.49
CA ILE A 41 1.04 7.06 2.78
C ILE A 41 1.51 6.07 1.71
N ILE A 42 0.81 4.93 1.60
CA ILE A 42 1.02 4.00 0.49
C ILE A 42 0.45 4.67 -0.77
N ARG A 43 1.27 4.81 -1.81
CA ARG A 43 0.83 5.30 -3.11
C ARG A 43 0.53 4.10 -4.01
N CYS A 44 -0.67 4.07 -4.54
CA CYS A 44 -1.16 3.07 -5.49
C CYS A 44 -1.70 3.80 -6.73
N ARG A 45 -1.91 3.06 -7.82
CA ARG A 45 -2.36 3.67 -9.08
C ARG A 45 -3.84 4.02 -9.02
N ASN A 46 -4.60 3.37 -8.13
CA ASN A 46 -6.05 3.49 -8.02
C ASN A 46 -6.72 3.15 -9.34
N PHE A 47 -6.49 1.93 -9.83
CA PHE A 47 -7.14 1.47 -11.06
C PHE A 47 -8.66 1.63 -10.92
N LYS A 48 -9.33 1.99 -12.02
CA LYS A 48 -10.78 2.12 -12.05
C LYS A 48 -11.37 0.84 -12.62
N LEU A 49 -12.38 0.29 -11.93
CA LEU A 49 -13.00 -0.97 -12.33
C LEU A 49 -13.50 -0.95 -13.79
N HIS A 50 -14.02 0.17 -14.28
CA HIS A 50 -14.52 0.28 -15.65
C HIS A 50 -13.41 0.44 -16.71
N GLN A 51 -12.21 0.87 -16.33
CA GLN A 51 -11.08 1.08 -17.25
C GLN A 51 -10.19 -0.16 -17.33
N ASP A 52 -9.89 -0.76 -16.18
CA ASP A 52 -8.99 -1.91 -16.07
C ASP A 52 -9.45 -2.82 -14.91
N PRO A 53 -10.44 -3.70 -15.17
CA PRO A 53 -11.00 -4.57 -14.14
C PRO A 53 -9.97 -5.53 -13.53
N GLU A 54 -9.09 -6.08 -14.35
CA GLU A 54 -8.08 -7.06 -13.93
C GLU A 54 -7.11 -6.43 -12.92
N ASN A 55 -6.53 -5.28 -13.27
CA ASN A 55 -5.62 -4.59 -12.34
C ASN A 55 -6.35 -3.99 -11.14
N TYR A 56 -7.62 -3.60 -11.28
CA TYR A 56 -8.43 -3.19 -10.15
C TYR A 56 -8.53 -4.31 -9.09
N TYR A 57 -8.98 -5.51 -9.49
CA TYR A 57 -9.13 -6.63 -8.55
C TYR A 57 -7.79 -7.07 -7.96
N ARG A 58 -6.74 -7.16 -8.79
CA ARG A 58 -5.39 -7.47 -8.33
C ARG A 58 -4.89 -6.47 -7.29
N GLU A 59 -5.09 -5.16 -7.51
CA GLU A 59 -4.71 -4.10 -6.57
C GLU A 59 -5.48 -4.21 -5.25
N GLN A 60 -6.79 -4.50 -5.30
CA GLN A 60 -7.59 -4.70 -4.08
C GLN A 60 -7.07 -5.88 -3.24
N LEU A 61 -6.74 -7.02 -3.89
CA LEU A 61 -6.20 -8.20 -3.23
C LEU A 61 -4.83 -7.91 -2.60
N MET A 62 -3.94 -7.22 -3.33
CA MET A 62 -2.59 -6.88 -2.86
C MET A 62 -2.59 -5.95 -1.63
N LEU A 63 -3.54 -5.01 -1.57
CA LEU A 63 -3.60 -4.00 -0.52
C LEU A 63 -4.33 -4.45 0.74
N PHE A 64 -5.38 -5.26 0.59
CA PHE A 64 -6.33 -5.53 1.69
C PHE A 64 -6.41 -7.00 2.11
N LEU A 65 -5.78 -7.92 1.38
CA LEU A 65 -5.68 -9.32 1.76
C LEU A 65 -4.23 -9.66 2.17
N PRO A 66 -4.01 -10.44 3.24
CA PRO A 66 -2.68 -10.94 3.55
C PRO A 66 -2.23 -11.94 2.48
N TRP A 67 -1.05 -11.71 1.91
CA TRP A 67 -0.39 -12.63 0.97
C TRP A 67 1.01 -12.96 1.47
N SER A 68 1.42 -14.21 1.28
CA SER A 68 2.76 -14.70 1.68
C SER A 68 3.58 -15.18 0.49
N ASN A 69 2.91 -15.73 -0.52
CA ASN A 69 3.52 -16.14 -1.78
C ASN A 69 2.88 -15.34 -2.92
N GLU A 70 3.62 -14.40 -3.48
CA GLU A 70 3.11 -13.52 -4.55
C GLU A 70 2.65 -14.31 -5.78
N GLU A 71 3.38 -15.36 -6.15
CA GLU A 71 3.04 -16.17 -7.33
C GLU A 71 1.69 -16.87 -7.15
N GLU A 72 1.50 -17.51 -6.00
CA GLU A 72 0.28 -18.29 -5.72
C GLU A 72 -0.90 -17.43 -5.24
N ASN A 73 -0.65 -16.25 -4.65
CA ASN A 73 -1.69 -15.42 -4.06
C ASN A 73 -2.10 -14.23 -4.91
N LEU A 74 -1.26 -13.80 -5.86
CA LEU A 74 -1.50 -12.57 -6.64
C LEU A 74 -1.21 -12.70 -8.14
N ILE A 75 -0.42 -13.67 -8.61
CA ILE A 75 -0.08 -13.77 -10.05
C ILE A 75 -0.89 -14.87 -10.72
N ASN A 76 -0.87 -16.09 -10.17
CA ASN A 76 -1.42 -17.29 -10.78
C ASN A 76 -2.84 -17.62 -10.29
N ILE A 77 -3.68 -16.60 -10.12
CA ILE A 77 -5.06 -16.74 -9.63
C ILE A 77 -6.04 -15.96 -10.50
N ASN A 78 -7.33 -16.31 -10.41
CA ASN A 78 -8.39 -15.46 -10.92
C ASN A 78 -8.69 -14.35 -9.89
N HIS A 79 -8.29 -13.12 -10.19
CA HIS A 79 -8.44 -11.99 -9.26
C HIS A 79 -9.90 -11.63 -8.99
N GLU A 80 -10.77 -11.71 -9.99
CA GLU A 80 -12.19 -11.35 -9.85
C GLU A 80 -12.91 -12.33 -8.93
N GLU A 81 -12.77 -13.64 -9.18
CA GLU A 81 -13.38 -14.68 -8.35
C GLU A 81 -12.86 -14.61 -6.91
N THR A 82 -11.55 -14.40 -6.74
CA THR A 82 -10.94 -14.28 -5.41
C THR A 82 -11.40 -13.01 -4.70
N PHE A 83 -11.54 -11.90 -5.42
CA PHE A 83 -12.07 -10.65 -4.88
C PHE A 83 -13.51 -10.85 -4.40
N GLU A 84 -14.38 -11.45 -5.21
CA GLU A 84 -15.78 -11.69 -4.84
C GLU A 84 -15.88 -12.63 -3.62
N LEU A 85 -15.00 -13.64 -3.51
CA LEU A 85 -14.92 -14.52 -2.33
C LEU A 85 -14.59 -13.76 -1.04
N TYR A 86 -13.72 -12.75 -1.10
CA TYR A 86 -13.23 -11.98 0.05
C TYR A 86 -13.77 -10.55 0.12
N LYS A 87 -14.81 -10.25 -0.64
CA LYS A 87 -15.32 -8.90 -0.88
C LYS A 87 -15.61 -8.13 0.40
N ASP A 88 -16.32 -8.76 1.33
CA ASP A 88 -16.70 -8.13 2.60
C ASP A 88 -15.49 -7.81 3.46
N LEU A 89 -14.51 -8.72 3.53
CA LEU A 89 -13.26 -8.53 4.27
C LEU A 89 -12.44 -7.38 3.67
N ILE A 90 -12.33 -7.35 2.34
CA ILE A 90 -11.62 -6.30 1.61
C ILE A 90 -12.29 -4.95 1.85
N GLN A 91 -13.61 -4.87 1.76
CA GLN A 91 -14.35 -3.63 2.00
C GLN A 91 -14.19 -3.14 3.43
N GLN A 92 -14.28 -4.04 4.41
CA GLN A 92 -14.02 -3.72 5.82
C GLN A 92 -12.62 -3.14 6.00
N LYS A 93 -11.58 -3.84 5.50
CA LYS A 93 -10.19 -3.40 5.58
C LYS A 93 -9.96 -2.07 4.87
N ARG A 94 -10.54 -1.90 3.68
CA ARG A 94 -10.47 -0.67 2.90
C ARG A 94 -11.02 0.51 3.69
N SER A 95 -12.12 0.34 4.42
CA SER A 95 -12.71 1.41 5.24
C SER A 95 -11.81 1.88 6.39
N GLU A 96 -10.89 1.03 6.89
CA GLU A 96 -9.93 1.39 7.94
C GLU A 96 -8.84 2.35 7.43
N TYR A 97 -8.52 2.30 6.13
CA TYR A 97 -7.37 3.00 5.55
C TYR A 97 -7.73 4.06 4.50
N VAL A 98 -8.86 3.90 3.80
CA VAL A 98 -9.31 4.81 2.75
C VAL A 98 -10.37 5.74 3.32
N HIS A 99 -9.97 6.98 3.60
CA HIS A 99 -10.89 8.01 4.08
C HIS A 99 -11.79 8.52 2.95
N HIS A 100 -13.07 8.73 3.28
CA HIS A 100 -14.11 9.12 2.33
C HIS A 100 -13.78 10.42 1.58
N GLU A 101 -13.13 11.38 2.24
CA GLU A 101 -12.70 12.67 1.64
C GLU A 101 -11.78 12.49 0.43
N ALA A 102 -10.88 11.49 0.46
CA ALA A 102 -9.96 11.23 -0.65
C ALA A 102 -10.70 10.81 -1.94
N ASN A 103 -11.81 10.08 -1.80
CA ASN A 103 -12.62 9.66 -2.96
C ASN A 103 -13.43 10.82 -3.54
N GLN A 104 -13.82 11.81 -2.72
CA GLN A 104 -14.60 12.97 -3.19
C GLN A 104 -13.78 13.86 -4.13
N PHE A 105 -12.48 14.04 -3.85
CA PHE A 105 -11.61 14.81 -4.72
C PHE A 105 -11.40 14.14 -6.08
N GLU A 106 -11.28 12.82 -6.11
CA GLU A 106 -11.08 12.09 -7.36
C GLU A 106 -12.35 12.11 -8.22
N GLN A 107 -13.53 11.93 -7.61
CA GLN A 107 -14.80 12.06 -8.32
C GLN A 107 -15.00 13.47 -8.92
N ALA A 108 -14.73 14.51 -8.13
CA ALA A 108 -14.86 15.89 -8.60
C ALA A 108 -13.87 16.25 -9.72
N LEU A 109 -12.70 15.59 -9.76
CA LEU A 109 -11.74 15.76 -10.85
C LEU A 109 -12.26 15.12 -12.13
N GLU A 110 -12.79 13.90 -12.05
CA GLU A 110 -13.37 13.17 -13.18
C GLU A 110 -14.54 13.94 -13.79
N ASP A 111 -15.50 14.38 -12.97
CA ASP A 111 -16.70 15.12 -13.39
C ASP A 111 -16.38 16.47 -14.09
N HIS A 112 -15.22 17.07 -13.82
CA HIS A 112 -14.79 18.31 -14.50
C HIS A 112 -14.06 18.02 -15.84
N THR A 113 -13.50 16.83 -16.00
CA THR A 113 -12.74 16.47 -17.21
C THR A 113 -13.61 15.88 -18.33
N GLU A 114 -14.88 15.60 -18.05
CA GLU A 114 -15.93 15.26 -19.03
C GLU A 114 -16.72 16.49 -19.48
#